data_AF-C5LSV9-F1
#
_entry.id   AF-C5LSV9-F1
#
_cell.length_a   1.000
_cell.length_b   1.000
_cell.length_c   1.000
_cell.angle_alpha   90.00
_cell.angle_beta   90.00
_cell.angle_gamma   90.00
#
_symmetry.space_group_name_H-M   'P 1'
#
loop_
_entity.id
_entity.type
_entity.pdbx_description
1 polymer ?
#
loop_
_entity_poly.entity_id
_entity_poly.type
_entity_poly.pdbx_seq_one_letter_code
_entity_poly.pdbx_strand_id
1 'polypeptide(L)'
;VFTIDDELKYEPFASDFGPVNLGMVHTYTEKVRAFLEGNRPVVHYCSNDARKRANAVFLACAFLVLHCDLKPKEALAKVVSAGFNSFLPFRDASSGPCSYKCMIVDCLEGLHRAWCLGWYDPATFDKYHYHYYEKIDNGDLNWIIPRKFLAFAGPHSERLDPNGYFTLMPEDYYDVFKEFGVSLVVRLNKKCYDIVRPIK
;
A
#
# COMPACT_ATOMS: atom_id res chain seq x y z
N VAL A 1 9.28 21.29 10.98
CA VAL A 1 7.83 20.95 11.06
C VAL A 1 7.37 20.61 9.66
N PHE A 2 6.55 19.57 9.48
CA PHE A 2 6.00 19.19 8.17
C PHE A 2 4.66 18.44 8.32
N THR A 3 3.92 18.32 7.23
CA THR A 3 2.70 17.51 7.13
C THR A 3 2.70 16.70 5.84
N ILE A 4 1.90 15.64 5.80
CA ILE A 4 1.66 14.81 4.60
C ILE A 4 0.22 14.88 4.09
N ASP A 5 -0.62 15.71 4.73
CA ASP A 5 -2.06 15.79 4.48
C ASP A 5 -2.43 16.03 3.01
N ASP A 6 -1.55 16.72 2.28
CA ASP A 6 -1.72 17.02 0.87
C ASP A 6 -0.67 16.38 -0.07
N GLU A 7 0.21 15.55 0.48
CA GLU A 7 1.33 14.93 -0.24
C GLU A 7 1.14 13.42 -0.40
N LEU A 8 0.81 12.72 0.68
CA LEU A 8 0.61 11.26 0.69
C LEU A 8 -0.88 10.97 0.84
N LYS A 9 -1.63 11.29 -0.23
CA LYS A 9 -3.08 11.16 -0.27
C LYS A 9 -3.49 9.73 -0.64
N TYR A 10 -4.25 9.09 0.22
CA TYR A 10 -4.94 7.85 -0.13
C TYR A 10 -6.03 8.13 -1.17
N GLU A 11 -6.09 7.30 -2.21
CA GLU A 11 -7.12 7.35 -3.25
C GLU A 11 -8.22 6.33 -2.93
N PRO A 12 -9.42 6.79 -2.52
CA PRO A 12 -10.47 5.89 -2.07
C PRO A 12 -11.26 5.27 -3.23
N PHE A 13 -11.60 3.99 -3.09
CA PHE A 13 -12.55 3.34 -4.00
C PHE A 13 -14.01 3.65 -3.63
N ALA A 14 -14.30 3.72 -2.32
CA ALA A 14 -15.60 4.02 -1.78
C ALA A 14 -15.47 4.90 -0.51
N SER A 15 -15.76 4.34 0.66
CA SER A 15 -15.64 5.04 1.96
C SER A 15 -14.37 4.67 2.72
N ASP A 16 -13.55 3.77 2.17
CA ASP A 16 -12.19 3.50 2.62
C ASP A 16 -11.34 4.78 2.58
N PHE A 17 -10.36 4.86 3.46
CA PHE A 17 -9.52 6.06 3.59
C PHE A 17 -8.07 5.74 3.92
N GLY A 18 -7.71 4.46 3.97
CA GLY A 18 -6.41 3.98 4.38
C GLY A 18 -6.45 2.51 4.84
N PRO A 19 -5.33 1.99 5.36
CA PRO A 19 -4.05 2.69 5.50
C PRO A 19 -3.44 3.06 4.15
N VAL A 20 -2.56 4.07 4.13
CA VAL A 20 -1.77 4.39 2.94
C VAL A 20 -0.90 3.21 2.49
N ASN A 21 -0.60 3.16 1.19
CA ASN A 21 0.11 2.04 0.57
C ASN A 21 1.62 2.01 0.87
N LEU A 22 2.30 0.95 0.45
CA LEU A 22 3.72 0.72 0.77
C LEU A 22 4.66 1.76 0.13
N GLY A 23 4.34 2.26 -1.06
CA GLY A 23 5.07 3.35 -1.70
C GLY A 23 5.02 4.66 -0.89
N MET A 24 3.85 4.96 -0.32
CA MET A 24 3.67 6.11 0.58
C MET A 24 4.37 5.89 1.93
N VAL A 25 4.32 4.69 2.50
CA VAL A 25 5.09 4.34 3.71
C VAL A 25 6.57 4.58 3.47
N HIS A 26 7.13 4.03 2.39
CA HIS A 26 8.53 4.18 2.07
C HIS A 26 8.92 5.65 1.87
N THR A 27 8.14 6.39 1.07
CA THR A 27 8.35 7.83 0.83
C THR A 27 8.33 8.65 2.12
N TYR A 28 7.38 8.37 3.02
CA TYR A 28 7.35 9.00 4.34
C TYR A 28 8.60 8.71 5.15
N THR A 29 9.03 7.45 5.19
CA THR A 29 10.18 7.05 6.00
C THR A 29 11.48 7.67 5.52
N GLU A 30 11.72 7.73 4.21
CA GLU A 30 12.86 8.43 3.61
C GLU A 30 12.84 9.92 3.99
N LYS A 31 11.68 10.56 3.91
CA LYS A 31 11.51 11.97 4.24
C LYS A 31 11.83 12.26 5.71
N VAL A 32 11.35 11.42 6.64
CA VAL A 32 11.67 11.57 8.06
C VAL A 32 13.16 11.35 8.31
N ARG A 33 13.78 10.33 7.69
CA ARG A 33 15.23 10.12 7.79
C ARG A 33 16.02 11.35 7.33
N ALA A 34 15.69 11.90 6.17
CA ALA A 34 16.34 13.11 5.64
C ALA A 34 16.18 14.32 6.58
N PHE A 35 15.04 14.48 7.25
CA PHE A 35 14.89 15.54 8.24
C PHE A 35 15.73 15.32 9.51
N LEU A 36 15.91 14.07 9.93
CA LEU A 36 16.70 13.72 11.11
C LEU A 36 18.20 13.91 10.91
N GLU A 37 18.71 13.80 9.67
CA GLU A 37 20.11 14.13 9.33
C GLU A 37 20.48 15.57 9.66
N GLY A 38 19.49 16.47 9.70
CA GLY A 38 19.68 17.86 10.11
C GLY A 38 20.01 18.04 11.60
N ASN A 39 19.96 16.99 12.43
CA ASN A 39 20.16 17.04 13.89
C ASN A 39 19.25 18.04 14.61
N ARG A 40 18.00 18.19 14.14
CA ARG A 40 16.98 19.08 14.74
C ARG A 40 15.73 18.27 15.08
N PRO A 41 14.95 18.70 16.09
CA PRO A 41 13.65 18.09 16.34
C PRO A 41 12.75 18.14 15.09
N VAL A 42 12.17 16.98 14.76
CA VAL A 42 11.23 16.84 13.64
C VAL A 42 9.82 16.77 14.20
N VAL A 43 8.95 17.66 13.74
CA VAL A 43 7.54 17.69 14.13
C VAL A 43 6.69 17.38 12.90
N HIS A 44 6.04 16.22 12.93
CA HIS A 44 4.99 15.83 11.98
C HIS A 44 3.63 16.23 12.55
N TYR A 45 2.88 17.06 11.83
CA TYR A 45 1.51 17.42 12.19
C TYR A 45 0.53 17.02 11.07
N CYS A 46 -0.75 16.94 11.42
CA CYS A 46 -1.85 16.74 10.48
C CYS A 46 -3.03 17.64 10.86
N SER A 47 -3.99 17.78 9.97
CA SER A 47 -5.26 18.46 10.26
C SER A 47 -6.12 17.69 11.28
N ASN A 48 -7.26 18.30 11.64
CA ASN A 48 -8.24 17.70 12.54
C ASN A 48 -9.11 16.63 11.87
N ASP A 49 -8.92 16.32 10.58
CA ASP A 49 -9.65 15.23 9.91
C ASP A 49 -9.24 13.88 10.51
N ALA A 50 -10.21 13.13 11.03
CA ALA A 50 -9.97 11.86 11.71
C ALA A 50 -9.30 10.79 10.82
N ARG A 51 -9.57 10.81 9.50
CA ARG A 51 -8.98 9.90 8.52
C ARG A 51 -7.52 10.25 8.28
N LYS A 52 -7.22 11.55 8.11
CA LYS A 52 -5.84 12.03 7.95
C LYS A 52 -5.01 11.76 9.21
N ARG A 53 -5.58 11.99 10.40
CA ARG A 53 -4.97 11.64 11.69
C ARG A 53 -4.60 10.16 11.80
N ALA A 54 -5.51 9.26 11.41
CA ALA A 54 -5.25 7.82 11.46
C ALA A 54 -4.09 7.41 10.56
N ASN A 55 -4.04 7.90 9.31
CA ASN A 55 -2.92 7.66 8.40
C ASN A 55 -1.61 8.30 8.89
N ALA A 56 -1.65 9.52 9.43
CA ALA A 56 -0.47 10.21 9.95
C ALA A 56 0.15 9.46 11.15
N VAL A 57 -0.68 8.92 12.05
CA VAL A 57 -0.23 8.10 13.18
C VAL A 57 0.28 6.74 12.71
N PHE A 58 -0.39 6.10 11.75
CA PHE A 58 0.11 4.87 11.12
C PHE A 58 1.51 5.07 10.53
N LEU A 59 1.72 6.13 9.74
CA LEU A 59 3.02 6.46 9.13
C LEU A 59 4.10 6.73 10.18
N ALA A 60 3.80 7.53 11.21
CA ALA A 60 4.73 7.80 12.30
C ALA A 60 5.14 6.51 13.06
N CYS A 61 4.18 5.63 13.31
CA CYS A 61 4.47 4.33 13.93
C CYS A 61 5.25 3.40 12.98
N ALA A 62 4.92 3.39 11.69
CA ALA A 62 5.63 2.59 10.68
C ALA A 62 7.11 2.97 10.61
N PHE A 63 7.44 4.26 10.70
CA PHE A 63 8.82 4.72 10.81
C PHE A 63 9.53 4.13 12.05
N LEU A 64 8.88 4.17 13.21
CA LEU A 64 9.45 3.63 14.45
C LEU A 64 9.63 2.10 14.37
N VAL A 65 8.70 1.39 13.75
CA VAL A 65 8.81 -0.06 13.53
C VAL A 65 9.99 -0.39 12.61
N LEU A 66 10.09 0.29 11.46
CA LEU A 66 11.06 -0.05 10.41
C LEU A 66 12.49 0.47 10.67
N HIS A 67 12.62 1.63 11.33
CA HIS A 67 13.91 2.31 11.50
C HIS A 67 14.38 2.42 12.95
N CYS A 68 13.51 2.14 13.93
CA CYS A 68 13.88 2.12 15.34
C CYS A 68 13.70 0.74 15.99
N ASP A 69 13.36 -0.30 15.20
CA ASP A 69 13.14 -1.69 15.64
C ASP A 69 12.16 -1.81 16.83
N LEU A 70 11.15 -0.93 16.88
CA LEU A 70 10.11 -1.01 17.90
C LEU A 70 9.04 -2.02 17.52
N LYS A 71 8.49 -2.72 18.51
CA LYS A 71 7.30 -3.55 18.28
C LYS A 71 6.08 -2.66 18.01
N PRO A 72 5.11 -3.11 17.19
CA PRO A 72 3.93 -2.33 16.82
C PRO A 72 3.21 -1.64 17.98
N LYS A 73 2.98 -2.35 19.09
CA LYS A 73 2.33 -1.80 20.29
C LYS A 73 3.19 -0.74 20.99
N GLU A 74 4.51 -0.92 21.02
CA GLU A 74 5.45 0.04 21.62
C GLU A 74 5.55 1.31 20.79
N ALA A 75 5.62 1.17 19.46
CA ALA A 75 5.59 2.31 18.53
C ALA A 75 4.31 3.13 18.72
N LEU A 76 3.15 2.47 18.77
CA LEU A 76 1.87 3.14 19.01
C LEU A 76 1.83 3.84 20.38
N ALA A 77 2.30 3.18 21.44
CA ALA A 77 2.37 3.76 22.79
C ALA A 77 3.29 4.99 22.88
N LYS A 78 4.33 5.08 22.03
CA LYS A 78 5.20 6.28 21.97
C LYS A 78 4.55 7.45 21.23
N VAL A 79 3.74 7.17 20.21
CA VAL A 79 3.07 8.23 19.42
C VAL A 79 1.82 8.73 20.12
N VAL A 80 1.13 7.86 20.85
CA VAL A 80 -0.13 8.19 21.52
C VAL A 80 0.12 8.62 22.96
N SER A 81 -0.08 9.91 23.25
CA SER A 81 -0.08 10.42 24.63
C SER A 81 -1.41 10.14 25.34
N ALA A 82 -1.38 10.14 26.67
CA ALA A 82 -2.56 10.02 27.52
C ALA A 82 -3.56 11.17 27.21
N GLY A 83 -4.57 10.87 26.39
CA GLY A 83 -5.56 11.86 25.93
C GLY A 83 -6.00 11.67 24.47
N PHE A 84 -5.19 11.02 23.63
CA PHE A 84 -5.49 10.74 22.22
C PHE A 84 -5.73 9.25 21.98
N ASN A 85 -6.66 8.65 22.72
CA ASN A 85 -6.77 7.18 22.79
C ASN A 85 -7.67 6.56 21.72
N SER A 86 -8.30 7.36 20.86
CA SER A 86 -9.23 6.86 19.83
C SER A 86 -8.91 7.44 18.46
N PHE A 87 -8.55 6.54 17.54
CA PHE A 87 -8.38 6.82 16.11
C PHE A 87 -9.47 6.10 15.35
N LEU A 88 -9.90 6.69 14.23
CA LEU A 88 -10.85 6.05 13.34
C LEU A 88 -10.22 4.76 12.77
N PRO A 89 -10.82 3.58 12.99
CA PRO A 89 -10.31 2.34 12.42
C PRO A 89 -10.45 2.35 10.90
N PHE A 90 -9.53 1.69 10.21
CA PHE A 90 -9.62 1.47 8.78
C PHE A 90 -10.77 0.51 8.45
N ARG A 91 -11.33 0.68 7.26
CA ARG A 91 -12.47 -0.07 6.76
C ARG A 91 -12.20 -0.57 5.35
N ASP A 92 -13.01 -1.52 4.91
CA ASP A 92 -12.95 -2.07 3.56
C ASP A 92 -13.50 -1.10 2.50
N ALA A 93 -13.23 -1.44 1.24
CA ALA A 93 -13.60 -0.68 0.04
C ALA A 93 -15.02 -0.98 -0.49
N SER A 94 -15.87 -1.72 0.25
CA SER A 94 -17.25 -1.93 -0.17
C SER A 94 -18.10 -0.67 -0.04
N SER A 95 -19.15 -0.59 -0.86
CA SER A 95 -20.14 0.50 -0.81
C SER A 95 -21.11 0.40 0.38
N GLY A 96 -21.06 -0.68 1.16
CA GLY A 96 -22.00 -0.96 2.24
C GLY A 96 -21.52 -0.50 3.63
N PRO A 97 -22.26 -0.85 4.69
CA PRO A 97 -21.78 -0.69 6.07
C PRO A 97 -20.52 -1.53 6.33
N CYS A 98 -19.57 -0.96 7.08
CA CYS A 98 -18.35 -1.65 7.48
C CYS A 98 -18.64 -2.70 8.57
N SER A 99 -18.46 -3.98 8.25
CA SER A 99 -18.66 -5.10 9.18
C SER A 99 -17.40 -5.50 9.95
N TYR A 100 -16.21 -5.12 9.47
CA TYR A 100 -14.93 -5.41 10.09
C TYR A 100 -14.04 -4.16 10.15
N LYS A 101 -13.53 -3.84 11.33
CA LYS A 101 -12.69 -2.65 11.57
C LYS A 101 -11.25 -3.10 11.79
N CYS A 102 -10.34 -2.61 10.95
CA CYS A 102 -8.91 -2.89 11.08
C CYS A 102 -8.24 -1.74 11.84
N MET A 103 -7.61 -2.02 12.98
CA MET A 103 -6.98 -1.00 13.81
C MET A 103 -5.59 -0.65 13.27
N ILE A 104 -5.07 0.53 13.65
CA ILE A 104 -3.70 0.95 13.30
C ILE A 104 -2.68 -0.12 13.73
N VAL A 105 -2.85 -0.70 14.92
CA VAL A 105 -1.95 -1.74 15.43
C VAL A 105 -1.97 -3.01 14.57
N ASP A 106 -3.14 -3.40 14.03
CA ASP A 106 -3.24 -4.60 13.18
C ASP A 106 -2.46 -4.40 11.88
N CYS A 107 -2.53 -3.20 11.30
CA CYS A 107 -1.77 -2.84 10.11
C CYS A 107 -0.26 -2.83 10.39
N LEU A 108 0.16 -2.31 11.55
CA LEU A 108 1.56 -2.30 11.97
C LEU A 108 2.11 -3.69 12.25
N GLU A 109 1.31 -4.60 12.82
CA GLU A 109 1.69 -6.01 12.99
C GLU A 109 1.89 -6.69 11.63
N GLY A 110 1.02 -6.41 10.66
CA GLY A 110 1.20 -6.87 9.27
C GLY A 110 2.51 -6.36 8.66
N LEU A 111 2.78 -5.07 8.76
CA LEU A 111 4.02 -4.45 8.26
C LEU A 111 5.27 -5.02 8.95
N HIS A 112 5.27 -5.08 10.28
CA HIS A 112 6.36 -5.63 11.07
C HIS A 112 6.63 -7.10 10.71
N ARG A 113 5.57 -7.90 10.50
CA ARG A 113 5.70 -9.30 10.08
C ARG A 113 6.26 -9.42 8.66
N ALA A 114 5.79 -8.61 7.72
CA ALA A 114 6.30 -8.56 6.35
C ALA A 114 7.80 -8.20 6.33
N TRP A 115 8.20 -7.22 7.15
CA TRP A 115 9.61 -6.86 7.34
C TRP A 115 10.44 -8.00 7.94
N CYS A 116 9.98 -8.61 9.04
CA CYS A 116 10.66 -9.76 9.67
C CYS A 116 10.82 -10.97 8.73
N LEU A 117 9.91 -11.15 7.78
CA LEU A 117 9.95 -12.23 6.79
C LEU A 117 10.73 -11.85 5.51
N GLY A 118 11.26 -10.63 5.42
CA GLY A 118 11.97 -10.13 4.24
C GLY A 118 11.07 -9.89 3.02
N TRP A 119 9.75 -9.75 3.22
CA TRP A 119 8.82 -9.40 2.13
C TRP A 119 8.86 -7.91 1.80
N TYR A 120 9.30 -7.11 2.76
CA TYR A 120 9.57 -5.69 2.58
C TYR A 120 10.90 -5.36 3.25
N ASP A 121 11.77 -4.68 2.52
CA ASP A 121 13.05 -4.19 3.02
C ASP A 121 13.23 -2.73 2.58
N PRO A 122 13.21 -1.76 3.52
CA PRO A 122 13.43 -0.36 3.20
C PRO A 122 14.75 -0.05 2.47
N ALA A 123 15.77 -0.91 2.57
CA ALA A 123 17.06 -0.69 1.91
C ALA A 123 17.05 -1.06 0.41
N THR A 124 16.15 -1.95 0.00
CA THR A 124 16.12 -2.51 -1.37
C THR A 124 14.81 -2.26 -2.10
N PHE A 125 13.80 -1.70 -1.43
CA PHE A 125 12.51 -1.39 -2.04
C PHE A 125 12.61 -0.31 -3.12
N ASP A 126 12.25 -0.66 -4.35
CA ASP A 126 12.17 0.28 -5.46
C ASP A 126 10.77 0.90 -5.56
N LYS A 127 10.63 2.10 -4.98
CA LYS A 127 9.37 2.87 -5.04
C LYS A 127 8.99 3.29 -6.46
N TYR A 128 9.94 3.50 -7.35
CA TYR A 128 9.64 3.94 -8.72
C TYR A 128 9.05 2.79 -9.52
N HIS A 129 9.63 1.60 -9.39
CA HIS A 129 9.07 0.37 -9.94
C HIS A 129 7.67 0.11 -9.36
N TYR A 130 7.49 0.23 -8.04
CA TYR A 130 6.18 0.08 -7.39
C TYR A 130 5.13 1.04 -7.99
N HIS A 131 5.42 2.34 -8.02
CA HIS A 131 4.51 3.37 -8.55
C HIS A 131 4.32 3.32 -10.08
N TYR A 132 5.26 2.72 -10.81
CA TYR A 132 5.09 2.48 -12.23
C TYR A 132 4.00 1.44 -12.45
N TYR A 133 4.15 0.27 -11.84
CA TYR A 133 3.26 -0.87 -12.08
C TYR A 133 1.90 -0.79 -11.36
N GLU A 134 1.75 0.04 -10.32
CA GLU A 134 0.44 0.27 -9.68
C GLU A 134 -0.58 0.97 -10.60
N LYS A 135 -0.12 1.63 -11.67
CA LYS A 135 -0.99 2.35 -12.60
C LYS A 135 -1.70 1.39 -13.54
N ILE A 136 -2.97 1.69 -13.84
CA ILE A 136 -3.81 0.92 -14.77
C ILE A 136 -3.10 0.73 -16.12
N ASP A 137 -2.57 1.81 -16.69
CA ASP A 137 -1.92 1.77 -18.02
C ASP A 137 -0.67 0.88 -18.06
N ASN A 138 -0.08 0.58 -16.90
CA ASN A 138 1.13 -0.22 -16.75
C ASN A 138 0.89 -1.60 -16.15
N GLY A 139 -0.38 -1.99 -15.92
CA GLY A 139 -0.74 -3.32 -15.49
C GLY A 139 -1.68 -3.40 -14.29
N ASP A 140 -1.78 -2.35 -13.48
CA ASP A 140 -2.42 -2.39 -12.15
C ASP A 140 -1.94 -3.61 -11.35
N LEU A 141 -0.62 -3.68 -11.13
CA LEU A 141 0.12 -4.81 -10.59
C LEU A 141 0.77 -4.44 -9.26
N ASN A 142 0.64 -5.33 -8.26
CA ASN A 142 1.35 -5.19 -6.99
C ASN A 142 1.89 -6.54 -6.51
N TRP A 143 3.16 -6.57 -6.11
CA TRP A 143 3.74 -7.71 -5.39
C TRP A 143 3.15 -7.77 -3.98
N ILE A 144 2.48 -8.88 -3.65
CA ILE A 144 1.99 -9.16 -2.29
C ILE A 144 3.07 -9.88 -1.49
N ILE A 145 3.73 -10.85 -2.13
CA ILE A 145 4.96 -11.47 -1.63
C ILE A 145 5.97 -11.43 -2.78
N PRO A 146 7.13 -10.77 -2.61
CA PRO A 146 8.11 -10.61 -3.69
C PRO A 146 8.48 -11.96 -4.33
N ARG A 147 8.42 -12.01 -5.67
CA ARG A 147 8.73 -13.19 -6.49
C ARG A 147 7.89 -14.45 -6.18
N LYS A 148 6.74 -14.29 -5.54
CA LYS A 148 5.86 -15.43 -5.19
C LYS A 148 4.39 -15.17 -5.47
N PHE A 149 3.84 -14.04 -5.01
CA PHE A 149 2.46 -13.67 -5.26
C PHE A 149 2.38 -12.26 -5.81
N LEU A 150 1.92 -12.16 -7.04
CA LEU A 150 1.59 -10.93 -7.74
C LEU A 150 0.08 -10.84 -7.87
N ALA A 151 -0.51 -9.72 -7.44
CA ALA A 151 -1.92 -9.43 -7.66
C ALA A 151 -2.05 -8.40 -8.78
N PHE A 152 -3.07 -8.55 -9.62
CA PHE A 152 -3.29 -7.64 -10.74
C PHE A 152 -4.75 -7.58 -11.21
N ALA A 153 -5.11 -6.51 -11.91
CA ALA A 153 -6.42 -6.38 -12.54
C ALA A 153 -6.65 -7.48 -13.58
N GLY A 154 -7.86 -8.07 -13.58
CA GLY A 154 -8.21 -9.09 -14.56
C GLY A 154 -8.29 -8.51 -15.98
N PRO A 155 -7.56 -9.05 -16.97
CA PRO A 155 -7.59 -8.54 -18.33
C PRO A 155 -8.93 -8.86 -19.02
N HIS A 156 -9.21 -8.15 -20.11
CA HIS A 156 -10.35 -8.39 -20.98
C HIS A 156 -9.90 -8.67 -22.42
N SER A 157 -10.77 -9.26 -23.23
CA SER A 157 -10.51 -9.45 -24.67
C SER A 157 -10.53 -8.15 -25.48
N GLU A 158 -11.03 -7.06 -24.90
CA GLU A 158 -11.15 -5.74 -25.51
C GLU A 158 -10.57 -4.67 -24.59
N ARG A 159 -10.26 -3.49 -25.13
CA ARG A 159 -9.66 -2.36 -24.39
C ARG A 159 -10.62 -1.62 -23.45
N LEU A 160 -11.91 -1.89 -23.58
CA LEU A 160 -12.96 -1.31 -22.75
C LEU A 160 -13.75 -2.45 -22.10
N ASP A 161 -13.98 -2.34 -20.80
CA ASP A 161 -14.87 -3.23 -20.09
C ASP A 161 -16.35 -2.92 -20.47
N PRO A 162 -17.32 -3.77 -20.08
CA PRO A 162 -18.74 -3.54 -20.37
C PRO A 162 -19.32 -2.23 -19.80
N ASN A 163 -18.62 -1.57 -18.88
CA ASN A 163 -19.03 -0.29 -18.30
C ASN A 163 -18.31 0.91 -18.97
N GLY A 164 -17.45 0.66 -19.96
CA GLY A 164 -16.70 1.67 -20.69
C GLY A 164 -15.40 2.11 -20.02
N TYR A 165 -14.94 1.40 -18.98
CA TYR A 165 -13.64 1.68 -18.35
C TYR A 165 -12.51 1.04 -19.15
N PHE A 166 -11.38 1.75 -19.23
CA PHE A 166 -10.18 1.22 -19.85
C PHE A 166 -9.68 -0.03 -19.12
N THR A 167 -9.25 -1.02 -19.86
CA THR A 167 -8.69 -2.27 -19.34
C THR A 167 -7.62 -2.82 -20.28
N LEU A 168 -6.69 -3.57 -19.71
CA LEU A 168 -5.62 -4.23 -20.44
C LEU A 168 -6.07 -5.59 -20.97
N MET A 169 -5.44 -6.01 -22.05
CA MET A 169 -5.63 -7.32 -22.68
C MET A 169 -4.54 -8.28 -22.19
N PRO A 170 -4.73 -9.60 -22.32
CA PRO A 170 -3.72 -10.57 -21.92
C PRO A 170 -2.33 -10.29 -22.51
N GLU A 171 -2.27 -9.80 -23.74
CA GLU A 171 -1.05 -9.50 -24.48
C GLU A 171 -0.16 -8.45 -23.80
N ASP A 172 -0.75 -7.47 -23.11
CA ASP A 172 0.02 -6.40 -22.46
C ASP A 172 0.82 -6.92 -21.25
N TYR A 173 0.39 -8.05 -20.69
CA TYR A 173 1.04 -8.66 -19.53
C TYR A 173 2.15 -9.63 -19.91
N TYR A 174 2.30 -10.02 -21.18
CA TYR A 174 3.22 -11.09 -21.57
C TYR A 174 4.68 -10.78 -21.25
N ASP A 175 5.18 -9.63 -21.69
CA ASP A 175 6.57 -9.24 -21.46
C ASP A 175 6.82 -9.01 -19.97
N VAL A 176 5.86 -8.39 -19.26
CA VAL A 176 5.91 -8.15 -17.82
C VAL A 176 5.98 -9.47 -17.04
N PHE A 177 5.11 -10.43 -17.36
CA PHE A 177 5.09 -11.74 -16.71
C PHE A 177 6.36 -12.54 -16.97
N LYS A 178 6.89 -12.45 -18.19
CA LYS A 178 8.17 -13.07 -18.55
C LYS A 178 9.32 -12.46 -17.75
N GLU A 179 9.40 -11.13 -17.69
CA GLU A 179 10.41 -10.40 -16.92
C GLU A 179 10.33 -10.75 -15.42
N PHE A 180 9.11 -10.83 -14.88
CA PHE A 180 8.87 -11.11 -13.46
C PHE A 180 8.96 -12.61 -13.12
N GLY A 181 9.15 -13.47 -14.11
CA GLY A 181 9.25 -14.92 -13.91
C GLY A 181 7.93 -15.57 -13.48
N VAL A 182 6.79 -15.02 -13.90
CA VAL A 182 5.46 -15.58 -13.61
C VAL A 182 5.26 -16.86 -14.43
N SER A 183 5.07 -17.98 -13.75
CA SER A 183 4.84 -19.30 -14.38
C SER A 183 3.40 -19.80 -14.28
N LEU A 184 2.56 -19.16 -13.46
CA LEU A 184 1.17 -19.57 -13.22
C LEU A 184 0.30 -18.34 -13.03
N VAL A 185 -0.82 -18.30 -13.76
CA VAL A 185 -1.89 -17.31 -13.60
C VAL A 185 -3.13 -18.01 -13.10
N VAL A 186 -3.71 -17.52 -12.00
CA VAL A 186 -4.95 -18.05 -11.42
C VAL A 186 -6.06 -17.01 -11.60
N ARG A 187 -7.08 -17.36 -12.38
CA ARG A 187 -8.25 -16.49 -12.61
C ARG A 187 -9.36 -16.79 -11.61
N LEU A 188 -9.82 -15.75 -10.90
CA LEU A 188 -10.87 -15.85 -9.87
C LEU A 188 -12.18 -15.15 -10.25
N ASN A 189 -12.22 -14.47 -11.40
CA ASN A 189 -13.42 -13.79 -11.91
C ASN A 189 -14.12 -14.60 -13.02
N LYS A 190 -15.23 -14.06 -13.55
CA LYS A 190 -15.88 -14.58 -14.75
C LYS A 190 -14.90 -14.56 -15.93
N LYS A 191 -15.11 -15.44 -16.90
CA LYS A 191 -14.28 -15.50 -18.10
C LYS A 191 -14.49 -14.23 -18.95
N CYS A 192 -13.56 -13.28 -18.85
CA CYS A 192 -13.51 -12.06 -19.66
C CYS A 192 -12.49 -12.10 -20.81
N TYR A 193 -11.71 -13.18 -20.89
CA TYR A 193 -10.69 -13.41 -21.93
C TYR A 193 -10.47 -14.91 -22.12
N ASP A 194 -9.97 -15.29 -23.31
CA ASP A 194 -9.52 -16.65 -23.59
C ASP A 194 -8.09 -16.86 -23.12
N ILE A 195 -7.78 -18.10 -22.71
CA ILE A 195 -6.40 -18.46 -22.37
C ILE A 195 -5.62 -18.49 -23.68
N VAL A 196 -4.87 -17.43 -23.92
CA VAL A 196 -3.81 -17.44 -24.91
C VAL A 196 -2.63 -18.14 -24.23
N ARG A 197 -2.11 -19.20 -24.86
CA ARG A 197 -1.09 -20.05 -24.23
C ARG A 197 0.12 -19.22 -23.80
N PRO A 198 0.63 -19.38 -22.57
CA PRO A 198 1.84 -18.69 -22.16
C PRO A 198 3.03 -19.15 -23.00
N ILE A 199 3.91 -18.18 -23.22
CA ILE A 199 5.19 -18.23 -23.91
C ILE A 199 6.02 -19.44 -23.43
N LYS A 200 6.56 -20.22 -24.37
CA LYS A 200 7.61 -21.21 -24.11
C LYS A 200 8.94 -20.52 -23.83
#